data_AF-X0YVJ0-F1
#
_entry.id   AF-X0YVJ0-F1
#
_cell.length_a   1.000
_cell.length_b   1.000
_cell.length_c   1.000
_cell.angle_alpha   90.00
_cell.angle_beta   90.00
_cell.angle_gamma   90.00
#
_symmetry.space_group_name_H-M   'P 1'
#
loop_
_entity.id
_entity.type
_entity.pdbx_description
1 polymer ?
#
loop_
_entity_poly.entity_id
_entity_poly.type
_entity_poly.pdbx_seq_one_letter_code
_entity_poly.pdbx_strand_id
1 'polypeptide(L)'
;MPVESIFAELGINAGKSGYIIKNEPISELLKSAKIVLVGISSVALEALASECIVILLVFSNVMFMSPLDGFDEFGIKVYSPAQLSEAVKENIRKAPDTREKTADFINRYWCLDEALTRWERVLE
;
A
#
# COMPACT_ATOMS: atom_id res chain seq x y z
N MET A 1 10.31 -2.71 -14.13
CA MET A 1 11.42 -3.23 -13.31
C MET A 1 11.29 -4.74 -13.33
N PRO A 2 12.11 -5.49 -14.08
CA PRO A 2 11.90 -6.92 -14.21
C PRO A 2 12.40 -7.61 -12.95
N VAL A 3 11.46 -8.07 -12.11
CA VAL A 3 11.73 -8.80 -10.86
C VAL A 3 12.30 -10.19 -11.17
N GLU A 4 12.21 -10.63 -12.43
CA GLU A 4 12.71 -11.91 -12.93
C GLU A 4 14.23 -12.07 -12.76
N SER A 5 15.02 -11.02 -12.96
CA SER A 5 16.47 -11.09 -12.72
C SER A 5 16.78 -11.30 -11.24
N ILE A 6 16.02 -10.64 -10.36
CA ILE A 6 16.13 -10.79 -8.90
C ILE A 6 15.75 -12.21 -8.48
N PHE A 7 14.72 -12.81 -9.08
CA PHE A 7 14.33 -14.19 -8.78
C PHE A 7 15.43 -15.18 -9.15
N ALA A 8 16.08 -14.98 -10.30
CA ALA A 8 17.22 -15.80 -10.70
C ALA A 8 18.38 -15.66 -9.70
N GLU A 9 18.73 -14.43 -9.30
CA GLU A 9 19.77 -14.16 -8.30
C GLU A 9 19.49 -14.80 -6.94
N LEU A 10 18.22 -14.80 -6.52
CA LEU A 10 17.78 -15.37 -5.24
C LEU A 10 17.48 -16.87 -5.31
N GLY A 11 17.64 -17.52 -6.47
CA GLY A 11 17.31 -18.93 -6.65
C GLY A 11 15.81 -19.25 -6.49
N ILE A 12 14.94 -18.24 -6.67
CA ILE A 12 13.49 -18.38 -6.55
C ILE A 12 12.94 -18.88 -7.89
N ASN A 13 12.29 -20.04 -7.88
CA ASN A 13 11.59 -20.53 -9.07
C ASN A 13 10.29 -19.75 -9.27
N ALA A 14 10.28 -18.84 -10.25
CA ALA A 14 9.14 -17.99 -10.59
C ALA A 14 7.84 -18.79 -10.84
N GLY A 15 7.94 -19.94 -11.52
CA GLY A 15 6.78 -20.80 -11.82
C GLY A 15 6.21 -21.51 -10.59
N LYS A 16 6.95 -21.57 -9.48
CA LYS A 16 6.52 -22.17 -8.21
C LYS A 16 6.22 -21.15 -7.11
N SER A 17 6.63 -19.89 -7.27
CA SER A 17 6.43 -18.85 -6.26
C SER A 17 5.00 -18.29 -6.24
N GLY A 18 4.17 -18.63 -7.23
CA GLY A 18 2.83 -18.06 -7.37
C GLY A 18 2.86 -16.58 -7.78
N TYR A 19 4.01 -16.08 -8.21
CA TYR A 19 4.16 -14.72 -8.70
C TYR A 19 3.56 -14.58 -10.10
N ILE A 20 2.70 -13.57 -10.28
CA ILE A 20 2.04 -13.28 -11.55
C ILE A 20 2.20 -11.79 -11.82
N ILE A 21 2.76 -11.45 -12.98
CA ILE A 21 2.78 -10.06 -13.46
C ILE A 21 1.43 -9.75 -14.07
N LYS A 22 0.83 -8.66 -13.59
CA LYS A 22 -0.48 -8.17 -13.96
C LYS A 22 -0.34 -6.82 -14.63
N ASN A 23 -1.12 -6.59 -15.69
CA ASN A 23 -1.12 -5.35 -16.47
C ASN A 23 -2.49 -4.64 -16.43
N GLU A 24 -3.44 -5.22 -15.70
CA GLU A 24 -4.75 -4.64 -15.43
C GLU A 24 -4.61 -3.39 -14.56
N PRO A 25 -5.59 -2.45 -14.60
CA PRO A 25 -5.60 -1.30 -13.71
C PRO A 25 -5.49 -1.71 -12.24
N ILE A 26 -4.69 -0.98 -11.47
CA ILE A 26 -4.44 -1.26 -10.04
C ILE A 26 -5.77 -1.34 -9.27
N SER A 27 -6.71 -0.44 -9.57
CA SER A 27 -8.05 -0.42 -8.97
C SER A 27 -8.83 -1.74 -9.13
N GLU A 28 -8.62 -2.49 -10.21
CA GLU A 28 -9.24 -3.80 -10.41
C GLU A 28 -8.50 -4.90 -9.65
N LEU A 29 -7.16 -4.83 -9.62
CA LEU A 29 -6.32 -5.80 -8.91
C LEU A 29 -6.55 -5.74 -7.39
N LEU A 30 -6.69 -4.53 -6.85
CA LEU A 30 -6.89 -4.30 -5.42
C LEU A 30 -8.17 -4.94 -4.87
N LYS A 31 -9.23 -5.06 -5.67
CA LYS A 31 -10.49 -5.74 -5.26
C LYS A 31 -10.29 -7.18 -4.82
N SER A 32 -9.23 -7.82 -5.32
CA SER A 32 -8.87 -9.21 -4.99
C SER A 32 -7.69 -9.31 -4.02
N ALA A 33 -7.04 -8.19 -3.71
CA ALA A 33 -5.87 -8.14 -2.85
C ALA A 33 -6.26 -7.98 -1.39
N LYS A 34 -5.59 -8.73 -0.51
CA LYS A 34 -5.78 -8.61 0.94
C LYS A 34 -4.70 -7.76 1.61
N ILE A 35 -3.46 -7.94 1.18
CA ILE A 35 -2.29 -7.23 1.69
C ILE A 35 -1.60 -6.58 0.51
N VAL A 36 -1.24 -5.31 0.67
CA VAL A 36 -0.46 -4.56 -0.31
C VAL A 36 0.87 -4.18 0.33
N LEU A 37 1.96 -4.62 -0.30
CA LEU A 37 3.31 -4.20 0.06
C LEU A 37 3.66 -2.99 -0.79
N VAL A 38 3.93 -1.86 -0.17
CA VAL A 38 4.23 -0.63 -0.89
C VAL A 38 5.42 0.07 -0.28
N GLY A 39 6.35 0.50 -1.13
CA GLY A 39 7.44 1.38 -0.72
C GLY A 39 7.00 2.83 -0.86
N ILE A 40 7.49 3.49 -1.91
CA ILE A 40 7.18 4.88 -2.21
C ILE A 40 6.14 4.93 -3.35
N SER A 41 4.85 5.00 -3.02
CA SER A 41 3.79 5.12 -4.02
C SER A 41 2.47 5.63 -3.44
N SER A 42 1.71 6.38 -4.24
CA SER A 42 0.33 6.79 -3.95
C SER A 42 -0.64 5.61 -3.86
N VAL A 43 -0.26 4.45 -4.40
CA VAL A 43 -1.06 3.20 -4.35
C VAL A 43 -1.40 2.79 -2.92
N ALA A 44 -0.64 3.26 -1.92
CA ALA A 44 -0.99 3.08 -0.50
C ALA A 44 -2.41 3.59 -0.17
N LEU A 45 -2.82 4.72 -0.75
CA LEU A 45 -4.15 5.29 -0.54
C LEU A 45 -5.24 4.50 -1.27
N GLU A 46 -4.97 4.10 -2.51
CA GLU A 46 -5.90 3.29 -3.30
C GLU A 46 -6.14 1.91 -2.64
N ALA A 47 -5.08 1.32 -2.08
CA ALA A 47 -5.14 0.08 -1.33
C ALA A 47 -6.02 0.23 -0.08
N LEU A 48 -5.88 1.33 0.67
CA LEU A 48 -6.76 1.63 1.80
C LEU A 48 -8.21 1.82 1.38
N ALA A 49 -8.46 2.57 0.31
CA ALA A 49 -9.79 2.77 -0.24
C ALA A 49 -10.43 1.44 -0.69
N SER A 50 -9.61 0.46 -1.06
CA SER A 50 -10.02 -0.90 -1.41
C SER A 50 -10.03 -1.88 -0.23
N GLU A 51 -9.90 -1.37 1.00
CA GLU A 51 -9.91 -2.15 2.24
C GLU A 51 -8.76 -3.17 2.35
N CYS A 52 -7.65 -2.93 1.66
CA CYS A 52 -6.45 -3.74 1.81
C CYS A 52 -5.68 -3.36 3.08
N ILE A 53 -4.98 -4.34 3.66
CA ILE A 53 -3.98 -4.08 4.70
C ILE A 53 -2.71 -3.56 4.02
N VAL A 54 -2.29 -2.35 4.36
CA VAL A 54 -1.11 -1.70 3.77
C VAL A 54 0.11 -1.92 4.65
N ILE A 55 1.15 -2.52 4.07
CA ILE A 55 2.47 -2.67 4.69
C ILE A 55 3.44 -1.72 3.97
N LEU A 56 3.99 -0.79 4.73
CA LEU A 56 4.87 0.27 4.27
C LEU A 56 6.34 -0.16 4.44
N LEU A 57 7.03 -0.39 3.32
CA LEU A 57 8.43 -0.79 3.32
C LEU A 57 9.34 0.43 3.51
N VAL A 58 10.02 0.51 4.65
CA VAL A 58 10.96 1.59 4.95
C VAL A 58 12.38 1.11 4.69
N PHE A 59 13.03 1.69 3.68
CA PHE A 59 14.42 1.38 3.37
C PHE A 59 15.33 2.53 3.80
N SER A 60 16.46 2.22 4.43
CA SER A 60 17.40 3.22 4.95
C SER A 60 18.14 4.01 3.87
N ASN A 61 18.18 3.49 2.64
CA ASN A 61 18.88 4.08 1.51
C ASN A 61 18.01 5.00 0.64
N VAL A 62 16.73 5.17 0.98
CA VAL A 62 15.80 6.05 0.25
C VAL A 62 14.98 6.87 1.23
N MET A 63 14.60 8.07 0.83
CA MET A 63 13.67 8.87 1.62
C MET A 63 12.30 8.19 1.63
N PHE A 64 11.71 8.05 2.82
CA PHE A 64 10.35 7.54 2.95
C PHE A 64 9.38 8.63 2.49
N MET A 65 8.69 8.39 1.36
CA MET A 65 7.77 9.36 0.75
C MET A 65 6.38 8.75 0.55
N SER A 66 5.94 7.91 1.49
CA SER A 66 4.57 7.40 1.48
C SER A 66 3.60 8.55 1.82
N PRO A 67 2.45 8.66 1.13
CA PRO A 67 1.40 9.60 1.53
C PRO A 67 0.79 9.28 2.91
N LEU A 68 1.05 8.08 3.44
CA LEU A 68 0.65 7.65 4.77
C LEU A 68 1.69 7.96 5.85
N ASP A 69 2.77 8.69 5.53
CA ASP A 69 3.69 9.11 6.56
C ASP A 69 3.02 10.10 7.53
N GLY A 70 3.19 9.87 8.83
CA GLY A 70 2.45 10.55 9.89
C GLY A 70 1.04 10.00 10.18
N PHE A 71 0.59 8.97 9.45
CA PHE A 71 -0.73 8.35 9.60
C PHE A 71 -0.61 6.87 10.00
N ASP A 72 0.08 6.61 11.12
CA ASP A 72 0.52 5.26 11.53
C ASP A 72 -0.63 4.26 11.79
N GLU A 73 -1.85 4.74 12.02
CA GLU A 73 -3.03 3.89 12.21
C GLU A 73 -3.55 3.26 10.90
N PHE A 74 -3.10 3.75 9.74
CA PHE A 74 -3.54 3.30 8.42
C PHE A 74 -2.47 2.48 7.68
N GLY A 75 -1.32 2.20 8.27
CA GLY A 75 -0.29 1.39 7.62
C GLY A 75 0.72 0.80 8.59
N ILE A 76 1.21 -0.40 8.28
CA ILE A 76 2.20 -1.10 9.09
C ILE A 76 3.58 -0.82 8.52
N LYS A 77 4.36 0.05 9.19
CA LYS A 77 5.75 0.32 8.81
C LYS A 77 6.65 -0.85 9.17
N VAL A 78 7.42 -1.33 8.19
CA VAL A 78 8.42 -2.40 8.38
C VAL A 78 9.79 -1.92 7.90
N TYR A 79 10.80 -2.21 8.70
CA TYR A 79 12.17 -1.72 8.55
C TYR A 79 13.16 -2.86 8.26
N SER A 80 12.69 -4.11 8.29
CA SER A 80 13.52 -5.28 8.02
C SER A 80 12.74 -6.43 7.38
N PRO A 81 13.43 -7.37 6.71
CA PRO A 81 12.80 -8.57 6.17
C PRO A 81 12.08 -9.42 7.23
N ALA A 82 12.60 -9.47 8.46
CA ALA A 82 11.98 -10.20 9.57
C ALA A 82 10.62 -9.60 9.94
N GLN A 83 10.56 -8.27 10.10
CA GLN A 83 9.32 -7.55 10.38
C GLN A 83 8.31 -7.69 9.25
N LEU A 84 8.76 -7.68 7.98
CA LEU A 84 7.89 -7.93 6.85
C LEU A 84 7.25 -9.33 6.93
N SER A 85 8.06 -10.36 7.21
CA SER A 85 7.56 -11.74 7.34
C SER A 85 6.52 -11.87 8.46
N GLU A 86 6.79 -11.25 9.61
CA GLU A 86 5.89 -11.23 10.76
C GLU A 86 4.59 -10.50 10.44
N ALA A 87 4.68 -9.27 9.92
CA ALA A 87 3.52 -8.46 9.56
C ALA A 87 2.59 -9.18 8.56
N VAL A 88 3.14 -9.85 7.55
CA VAL A 88 2.33 -10.64 6.61
C VAL A 88 1.65 -11.82 7.32
N LYS A 89 2.38 -12.60 8.12
CA LYS A 89 1.84 -13.79 8.81
C LYS A 89 0.71 -13.43 9.78
N GLU A 90 0.87 -12.34 10.53
CA GLU A 90 -0.13 -11.89 11.50
C GLU A 90 -1.41 -11.38 10.83
N ASN A 91 -1.30 -10.78 9.65
CA ASN A 91 -2.40 -10.06 9.02
C ASN A 91 -3.07 -10.83 7.88
N ILE A 92 -2.45 -11.88 7.33
CA ILE A 92 -3.01 -12.66 6.22
C ILE A 92 -4.36 -13.33 6.58
N ARG A 93 -4.65 -13.54 7.87
CA ARG A 93 -5.92 -14.12 8.35
C ARG A 93 -6.88 -13.08 8.93
N LYS A 94 -6.42 -11.88 9.24
CA LYS A 94 -7.26 -10.82 9.83
C LYS A 94 -8.16 -10.18 8.78
N ALA A 95 -9.32 -9.68 9.18
CA ALA A 95 -10.06 -8.70 8.39
C ALA A 95 -9.50 -7.29 8.70
N PRO A 96 -9.61 -6.32 7.78
CA PRO A 96 -9.26 -4.94 8.06
C PRO A 96 -10.16 -4.40 9.18
N ASP A 97 -9.58 -4.02 10.32
CA ASP A 97 -10.31 -3.62 11.53
C ASP A 97 -10.75 -2.15 11.53
N THR A 98 -10.28 -1.36 10.55
CA THR A 98 -10.40 0.11 10.52
C THR A 98 -11.32 0.65 9.43
N ARG A 99 -12.21 -0.18 8.87
CA ARG A 99 -13.01 0.14 7.66
C ARG A 99 -13.69 1.52 7.69
N GLU A 100 -14.38 1.85 8.77
CA GLU A 100 -15.11 3.13 8.92
C GLU A 100 -14.16 4.33 9.01
N LYS A 101 -13.09 4.22 9.82
CA LYS A 101 -12.05 5.26 9.93
C LYS A 101 -11.31 5.47 8.61
N THR A 102 -11.07 4.40 7.87
CA THR A 102 -10.39 4.44 6.58
C THR A 102 -11.21 5.19 5.54
N ALA A 103 -12.51 4.96 5.47
CA ALA A 103 -13.39 5.69 4.55
C ALA A 103 -13.36 7.21 4.83
N ASP A 104 -13.48 7.61 6.10
CA ASP A 104 -13.41 9.02 6.51
C ASP A 104 -12.04 9.65 6.24
N PHE A 105 -10.96 8.90 6.43
CA PHE A 105 -9.61 9.36 6.11
C PHE A 105 -9.46 9.61 4.61
N ILE A 106 -9.84 8.64 3.77
CA ILE A 106 -9.71 8.73 2.31
C ILE A 106 -10.54 9.90 1.76
N ASN A 107 -11.78 10.06 2.22
CA ASN A 107 -12.65 11.17 1.80
C ASN A 107 -12.03 12.54 2.12
N ARG A 108 -11.46 12.69 3.32
CA ARG A 108 -10.77 13.94 3.72
C ARG A 108 -9.46 14.15 2.99
N TYR A 109 -8.65 13.10 2.83
CA TYR A 109 -7.33 13.18 2.21
C TYR A 109 -7.43 13.60 0.74
N TRP A 110 -8.35 13.00 0.00
CA TRP A 110 -8.57 13.34 -1.41
C TRP A 110 -9.46 14.58 -1.62
N CYS A 111 -9.94 15.21 -0.53
CA CYS A 111 -10.88 16.33 -0.60
C CYS A 111 -12.04 16.03 -1.55
N LEU A 112 -12.60 14.81 -1.49
CA LEU A 112 -13.70 14.38 -2.37
C LEU A 112 -15.04 15.09 -2.09
N ASP A 113 -15.05 16.04 -1.15
CA ASP A 113 -16.17 16.94 -0.94
C ASP A 113 -16.21 17.96 -2.07
N GLU A 114 -17.17 17.81 -2.98
CA GLU A 114 -17.38 18.71 -4.11
C GLU A 114 -17.69 20.16 -3.67
N ALA A 115 -18.06 20.39 -2.39
CA ALA A 115 -18.30 21.72 -1.84
C ALA A 115 -17.05 22.43 -1.29
N LEU A 116 -15.89 21.76 -1.27
CA LEU A 116 -14.66 22.29 -0.66
C LEU A 116 -13.92 23.27 -1.59
N THR A 117 -14.30 24.55 -1.54
CA THR A 117 -13.65 25.68 -2.27
C THR A 117 -12.25 26.06 -1.77
N ARG A 118 -11.67 25.31 -0.82
CA ARG A 118 -10.35 25.63 -0.23
C ARG A 118 -9.21 25.70 -1.24
N TRP A 119 -9.29 24.96 -2.34
CA TRP A 119 -8.32 25.01 -3.43
C TRP A 119 -8.28 26.39 -4.11
N GLU A 120 -9.40 27.12 -4.13
CA GLU A 120 -9.49 28.46 -4.75
C GLU A 120 -8.58 29.46 -4.04
N ARG A 121 -8.39 29.32 -2.73
CA ARG A 121 -7.51 30.18 -1.92
C ARG A 121 -6.02 30.00 -2.20
N VAL A 122 -5.64 28.95 -2.93
CA VAL A 122 -4.25 28.71 -3.32
C VAL A 122 -3.92 29.40 -4.65
N LEU A 123 -4.94 29.88 -5.38
CA LEU A 123 -4.79 30.57 -6.67
C LEU A 123 -4.71 32.10 -6.56
N GLU A 124 -4.83 32.64 -5.34
CA GLU A 124 -4.62 34.06 -5.01
C GLU A 124 -3.17 34.33 -4.58
#